data_AF-A0A8J1UGS8-F1
#
_entry.id   AF-A0A8J1UGS8-F1
#
_cell.length_a   1.000
_cell.length_b   1.000
_cell.length_c   1.000
_cell.angle_alpha   90.00
_cell.angle_beta   90.00
_cell.angle_gamma   90.00
#
_symmetry.space_group_name_H-M   'P 1'
#
loop_
_entity.id
_entity.type
_entity.pdbx_description
1 polymer ?
#
loop_
_entity_poly.entity_id
_entity_poly.type
_entity_poly.pdbx_seq_one_letter_code
_entity_poly.pdbx_strand_id
1 'polypeptide(L)'
;RTSCLPRNRGFDYFYGSYVAWTDHINHTATSCIKRGDETTVGKPCCLNRGSILRDCIKSCWDKNHNVAGIDLMDNERPVIDAGGLFGPDLITDKAVGRIVDHNPEKRLFLSVAYTTHNPTPTDAYLNKITEIPPGRLGPLNSPRKDVAAMINAVDTGVGKIIDSLKQKGLWKNTVLLFTSDHGGHRRKNNNWPLRGTTHTYFEGGIRGLGILTGSVTNKAKSCTGSNSQLYHMTDWYKTFLTLAGATIGSDTDSYDIWTSVCSCTKSPRKEILHSLNPEMPRLGSPVYPDTFDSSVQATIRMGDYKLFTGRISGTGGFSGWVAPAEYPELVTLEPDLNDPSNVHLYDIKNDPLENYDLSA
;
A
#
# COMPACT_ATOMS: atom_id res chain seq x y z
N ARG A 1 21.25 -28.07 1.29
CA ARG A 1 20.07 -27.27 0.92
C ARG A 1 20.47 -25.81 1.04
N THR A 2 20.63 -25.14 -0.10
CA THR A 2 21.02 -23.73 -0.23
C THR A 2 19.99 -22.83 0.44
N SER A 3 20.45 -21.86 1.22
CA SER A 3 19.64 -20.89 1.98
C SER A 3 18.51 -20.31 1.12
N CYS A 4 17.26 -20.61 1.47
CA CYS A 4 16.08 -20.25 0.66
C CYS A 4 15.66 -18.78 0.79
N LEU A 5 16.37 -17.96 1.56
CA LEU A 5 16.16 -16.52 1.57
C LEU A 5 17.18 -15.90 0.60
N PRO A 6 16.75 -15.23 -0.48
CA PRO A 6 17.64 -14.37 -1.25
C PRO A 6 18.30 -13.41 -0.27
N ARG A 7 19.64 -13.49 -0.15
CA ARG A 7 20.46 -12.79 0.84
C ARG A 7 20.14 -11.29 0.94
N ASN A 8 19.71 -10.71 -0.19
CA ASN A 8 19.30 -9.32 -0.35
C ASN A 8 17.92 -9.15 -1.01
N ARG A 9 17.02 -10.15 -0.95
CA ARG A 9 15.65 -10.07 -1.53
C ARG A 9 15.56 -9.70 -3.02
N GLY A 10 16.64 -9.91 -3.79
CA GLY A 10 16.71 -9.55 -5.21
C GLY A 10 17.34 -8.17 -5.48
N PHE A 11 17.94 -7.53 -4.47
CA PHE A 11 18.62 -6.24 -4.57
C PHE A 11 20.13 -6.36 -4.33
N ASP A 12 20.91 -5.37 -4.73
CA ASP A 12 22.33 -5.28 -4.36
C ASP A 12 22.51 -4.96 -2.86
N TYR A 13 21.50 -4.35 -2.23
CA TYR A 13 21.47 -3.93 -0.84
C TYR A 13 20.03 -3.98 -0.30
N PHE A 14 19.85 -4.45 0.94
CA PHE A 14 18.57 -4.44 1.64
C PHE A 14 18.70 -3.79 3.02
N TYR A 15 17.79 -2.88 3.35
CA TYR A 15 17.62 -2.38 4.71
C TYR A 15 16.12 -2.31 5.02
N GLY A 16 15.68 -3.03 6.05
CA GLY A 16 14.26 -3.08 6.40
C GLY A 16 13.90 -4.33 7.20
N SER A 17 12.59 -4.52 7.38
CA SER A 17 12.02 -5.64 8.14
C SER A 17 11.76 -6.87 7.28
N TYR A 18 11.81 -8.06 7.86
CA TYR A 18 11.48 -9.31 7.16
C TYR A 18 10.06 -9.80 7.35
N VAL A 19 9.41 -9.43 8.45
CA VAL A 19 8.03 -9.84 8.73
C VAL A 19 7.07 -8.66 8.77
N ALA A 20 5.78 -8.97 8.72
CA ALA A 20 4.74 -8.01 9.04
C ALA A 20 4.70 -7.76 10.56
N TRP A 21 4.11 -6.63 10.96
CA TRP A 21 3.88 -6.25 12.36
C TRP A 21 5.16 -5.97 13.17
N THR A 22 6.18 -5.43 12.52
CA THR A 22 7.38 -4.90 13.18
C THR A 22 7.08 -3.59 13.90
N ASP A 23 7.57 -3.45 15.13
CA ASP A 23 7.53 -2.21 15.88
C ASP A 23 8.47 -1.15 15.26
N HIS A 24 7.99 0.07 15.02
CA HIS A 24 8.75 1.12 14.32
C HIS A 24 9.78 1.85 15.19
N ILE A 25 9.89 1.50 16.47
CA ILE A 25 10.78 2.13 17.46
C ILE A 25 11.76 1.11 18.04
N ASN A 26 11.25 -0.05 18.42
CA ASN A 26 12.04 -1.14 18.99
C ASN A 26 12.54 -2.09 17.90
N HIS A 27 11.97 -2.01 16.69
CA HIS A 27 12.38 -2.82 15.55
C HIS A 27 12.27 -4.32 15.77
N THR A 28 11.38 -4.72 16.68
CA THR A 28 11.13 -6.11 17.02
C THR A 28 9.89 -6.64 16.32
N ALA A 29 9.96 -7.90 15.90
CA ALA A 29 8.77 -8.63 15.45
C ALA A 29 7.90 -9.00 16.65
N THR A 30 6.60 -8.77 16.53
CA THR A 30 5.59 -9.18 17.51
C THR A 30 4.94 -10.53 17.17
N SER A 31 5.40 -11.22 16.11
CA SER A 31 4.89 -12.52 15.66
C SER A 31 5.89 -13.67 15.89
N CYS A 32 5.32 -14.83 16.26
CA CYS A 32 5.98 -15.98 16.87
C CYS A 32 7.02 -16.69 15.94
N ILE A 33 8.31 -16.68 16.30
CA ILE A 33 9.37 -17.55 15.72
C ILE A 33 9.56 -18.74 16.68
N LYS A 34 9.55 -20.01 16.23
CA LYS A 34 9.91 -21.15 17.10
C LYS A 34 11.44 -21.25 17.25
N ARG A 35 11.94 -21.30 18.48
CA ARG A 35 13.37 -21.49 18.76
C ARG A 35 13.76 -22.96 18.49
N GLY A 36 14.76 -23.18 17.62
CA GLY A 36 15.32 -24.53 17.35
C GLY A 36 14.76 -25.27 16.14
N ASP A 37 13.93 -24.63 15.31
CA ASP A 37 13.41 -25.24 14.08
C ASP A 37 13.87 -24.45 12.84
N GLU A 38 15.04 -24.83 12.30
CA GLU A 38 15.59 -24.28 11.05
C GLU A 38 14.68 -24.48 9.82
N THR A 39 13.59 -25.26 9.94
CA THR A 39 12.63 -25.47 8.86
C THR A 39 11.51 -24.42 8.78
N THR A 40 11.45 -23.51 9.75
CA THR A 40 10.41 -22.46 9.85
C THR A 40 10.88 -21.06 9.46
N VAL A 41 12.18 -20.86 9.23
CA VAL A 41 12.72 -19.61 8.66
C VAL A 41 12.17 -19.47 7.24
N GLY A 42 11.24 -18.51 7.05
CA GLY A 42 10.63 -18.23 5.76
C GLY A 42 9.32 -18.97 5.44
N LYS A 43 8.67 -19.64 6.41
CA LYS A 43 7.27 -20.06 6.23
C LYS A 43 6.33 -19.01 6.85
N PRO A 44 5.39 -18.43 6.09
CA PRO A 44 4.34 -17.61 6.69
C PRO A 44 3.61 -18.46 7.73
N CYS A 45 3.32 -17.88 8.90
CA CYS A 45 2.45 -18.52 9.87
C CYS A 45 1.22 -19.06 9.13
N CYS A 46 1.00 -20.36 9.23
CA CYS A 46 -0.04 -21.08 8.53
C CYS A 46 -1.39 -20.35 8.71
N LEU A 47 -1.84 -19.66 7.67
CA LEU A 47 -3.24 -19.32 7.48
C LEU A 47 -3.96 -20.63 7.14
N ASN A 48 -4.24 -21.46 8.14
CA ASN A 48 -5.21 -22.52 7.95
C ASN A 48 -6.61 -21.90 8.05
N ARG A 49 -7.37 -22.09 6.97
CA ARG A 49 -8.75 -21.70 6.75
C ARG A 49 -9.60 -21.83 8.02
N GLY A 50 -10.27 -20.74 8.41
CA GLY A 50 -11.51 -20.82 9.19
C GLY A 50 -11.49 -20.40 10.66
N SER A 51 -10.44 -19.79 11.20
CA SER A 51 -10.46 -19.29 12.59
C SER A 51 -10.34 -17.76 12.70
N ILE A 52 -11.14 -17.22 13.61
CA ILE A 52 -11.35 -15.79 13.86
C ILE A 52 -10.06 -15.22 14.50
N LEU A 53 -9.66 -14.00 14.09
CA LEU A 53 -8.48 -13.23 14.54
C LEU A 53 -8.22 -13.23 16.07
N ARG A 54 -9.25 -13.50 16.88
CA ARG A 54 -9.17 -13.62 18.35
C ARG A 54 -8.44 -14.88 18.84
N ASP A 55 -8.46 -15.96 18.08
CA ASP A 55 -7.84 -17.23 18.51
C ASP A 55 -6.34 -17.29 18.21
N CYS A 56 -5.86 -16.55 17.20
CA CYS A 56 -4.43 -16.34 16.97
C CYS A 56 -3.77 -15.58 18.14
N ILE A 57 -4.47 -14.58 18.68
CA ILE A 57 -4.01 -13.77 19.83
C ILE A 57 -3.91 -14.63 21.11
N LYS A 58 -4.81 -15.59 21.31
CA LYS A 58 -4.71 -16.52 22.45
C LYS A 58 -3.55 -17.51 22.32
N SER A 59 -3.25 -18.01 21.11
CA SER A 59 -2.18 -19.00 20.91
C SER A 59 -0.76 -18.44 21.03
N CYS A 60 -0.52 -17.16 20.67
CA CYS A 60 0.77 -16.51 20.91
C CYS A 60 0.95 -16.03 22.37
N TRP A 61 -0.06 -16.22 23.24
CA TRP A 61 -0.01 -15.87 24.67
C TRP A 61 -0.01 -17.06 25.63
N ASP A 62 -0.01 -18.31 25.14
CA ASP A 62 0.06 -19.47 26.03
C ASP A 62 1.50 -19.83 26.43
N LYS A 63 1.89 -19.24 27.56
CA LYS A 63 2.83 -19.61 28.62
C LYS A 63 4.22 -20.20 28.33
N ASN A 64 4.67 -20.51 27.11
CA ASN A 64 6.05 -20.98 26.87
C ASN A 64 6.67 -20.69 25.48
N HIS A 65 6.12 -19.76 24.67
CA HIS A 65 6.61 -19.51 23.29
C HIS A 65 6.99 -18.06 23.00
N ASN A 66 7.89 -17.49 23.81
CA ASN A 66 8.51 -16.18 23.54
C ASN A 66 9.70 -16.32 22.58
N VAL A 67 9.54 -15.94 21.33
CA VAL A 67 10.65 -15.36 20.57
C VAL A 67 10.20 -14.02 20.02
N ALA A 68 10.44 -12.99 20.82
CA ALA A 68 10.60 -11.62 20.33
C ALA A 68 12.06 -11.49 19.86
N GLY A 69 12.28 -10.86 18.71
CA GLY A 69 13.60 -10.66 18.14
C GLY A 69 13.64 -9.43 17.27
N ILE A 70 14.84 -8.88 17.08
CA ILE A 70 15.06 -7.77 16.14
C ILE A 70 14.76 -8.28 14.74
N ASP A 71 13.92 -7.54 14.04
CA ASP A 71 13.45 -7.83 12.68
C ASP A 71 13.98 -6.81 11.67
N LEU A 72 14.46 -5.65 12.13
CA LEU A 72 15.16 -4.70 11.27
C LEU A 72 16.56 -5.25 10.92
N MET A 73 16.82 -5.32 9.62
CA MET A 73 18.03 -5.91 9.06
C MET A 73 18.76 -4.90 8.18
N ASP A 74 20.09 -4.97 8.20
CA ASP A 74 20.99 -4.38 7.23
C ASP A 74 21.68 -5.53 6.49
N ASN A 75 21.17 -5.82 5.30
CA ASN A 75 21.36 -7.07 4.57
C ASN A 75 21.08 -8.29 5.46
N GLU A 76 22.10 -9.10 5.72
CA GLU A 76 21.97 -10.32 6.53
C GLU A 76 22.17 -10.08 8.03
N ARG A 77 22.43 -8.83 8.47
CA ARG A 77 22.77 -8.52 9.86
C ARG A 77 21.61 -7.82 10.58
N PRO A 78 21.22 -8.26 11.78
CA PRO A 78 20.23 -7.54 12.58
C PRO A 78 20.79 -6.21 13.07
N VAL A 79 19.96 -5.18 13.09
CA VAL A 79 20.31 -3.84 13.59
C VAL A 79 19.98 -3.76 15.08
N ILE A 80 20.96 -4.04 15.93
CA ILE A 80 20.77 -4.23 17.38
C ILE A 80 20.79 -2.93 18.20
N ASP A 81 21.24 -1.83 17.60
CA ASP A 81 21.52 -0.55 18.23
C ASP A 81 20.58 0.57 17.76
N ALA A 82 19.50 0.23 17.04
CA ALA A 82 18.51 1.17 16.54
C ALA A 82 17.33 1.40 17.51
N GLY A 83 17.32 0.79 18.69
CA GLY A 83 16.22 0.93 19.65
C GLY A 83 15.97 2.39 20.04
N GLY A 84 14.72 2.83 19.93
CA GLY A 84 14.32 4.21 20.21
C GLY A 84 14.46 5.18 19.03
N LEU A 85 15.05 4.73 17.92
CA LEU A 85 15.10 5.49 16.66
C LEU A 85 13.83 5.19 15.86
N PHE A 86 13.40 6.18 15.08
CA PHE A 86 12.16 6.05 14.33
C PHE A 86 12.41 5.43 12.95
N GLY A 87 11.73 4.32 12.65
CA GLY A 87 11.92 3.52 11.43
C GLY A 87 11.92 4.31 10.12
N PRO A 88 10.92 5.17 9.86
CA PRO A 88 10.90 6.04 8.68
C PRO A 88 12.14 6.94 8.53
N ASP A 89 12.69 7.46 9.62
CA ASP A 89 13.91 8.27 9.57
C ASP A 89 15.12 7.40 9.21
N LEU A 90 15.25 6.21 9.82
CA LEU A 90 16.31 5.27 9.50
C LEU A 90 16.29 4.82 8.03
N ILE A 91 15.11 4.50 7.51
CA ILE A 91 14.92 4.13 6.10
C ILE A 91 15.35 5.28 5.18
N THR A 92 14.98 6.51 5.52
CA THR A 92 15.38 7.71 4.79
C THR A 92 16.89 7.89 4.79
N ASP A 93 17.52 7.83 5.97
CA ASP A 93 18.96 8.05 6.12
C ASP A 93 19.76 6.99 5.35
N LYS A 94 19.29 5.73 5.36
CA LYS A 94 19.89 4.66 4.55
C LYS A 94 19.72 4.90 3.07
N ALA A 95 18.53 5.29 2.60
CA ALA A 95 18.29 5.64 1.21
C ALA A 95 19.20 6.79 0.73
N VAL A 96 19.32 7.86 1.52
CA VAL A 96 20.21 9.00 1.25
C VAL A 96 21.67 8.54 1.20
N GLY A 97 22.12 7.74 2.16
CA GLY A 97 23.47 7.18 2.18
C GLY A 97 23.77 6.38 0.89
N ARG A 98 22.83 5.53 0.46
CA ARG A 98 22.97 4.79 -0.80
C ARG A 98 23.09 5.70 -2.03
N ILE A 99 22.39 6.83 -2.06
CA ILE A 99 22.47 7.80 -3.15
C ILE A 99 23.83 8.52 -3.14
N VAL A 100 24.31 8.94 -1.95
CA VAL A 100 25.59 9.62 -1.79
C VAL A 100 26.76 8.71 -2.19
N ASP A 101 26.70 7.44 -1.83
CA ASP A 101 27.74 6.46 -2.14
C ASP A 101 27.65 5.90 -3.57
N HIS A 102 26.55 6.20 -4.29
CA HIS A 102 26.31 5.63 -5.62
C HIS A 102 27.31 6.16 -6.66
N ASN A 103 27.80 5.24 -7.50
CA ASN A 103 28.57 5.59 -8.70
C ASN A 103 27.60 6.07 -9.79
N PRO A 104 27.64 7.35 -10.21
CA PRO A 104 26.72 7.92 -11.19
C PRO A 104 26.80 7.28 -12.59
N GLU A 105 27.85 6.52 -12.90
CA GLU A 105 27.97 5.77 -14.16
C GLU A 105 27.07 4.52 -14.21
N LYS A 106 26.62 4.03 -13.04
CA LYS A 106 25.71 2.88 -12.95
C LYS A 106 24.26 3.36 -12.82
N ARG A 107 23.33 2.61 -13.40
CA ARG A 107 21.90 2.83 -13.19
C ARG A 107 21.53 2.49 -11.74
N LEU A 108 20.70 3.32 -11.12
CA LEU A 108 20.20 3.11 -9.75
C LEU A 108 18.72 2.71 -9.83
N PHE A 109 18.37 1.60 -9.19
CA PHE A 109 17.00 1.27 -8.83
C PHE A 109 16.90 1.28 -7.30
N LEU A 110 16.03 2.13 -6.76
CA LEU A 110 15.85 2.31 -5.33
C LEU A 110 14.37 2.18 -4.99
N SER A 111 14.04 1.15 -4.20
CA SER A 111 12.69 0.93 -3.66
C SER A 111 12.69 1.31 -2.18
N VAL A 112 12.00 2.40 -1.84
CA VAL A 112 11.89 2.88 -0.45
C VAL A 112 10.49 2.56 0.06
N ALA A 113 10.37 1.49 0.85
CA ALA A 113 9.12 1.06 1.46
C ALA A 113 9.07 1.53 2.92
N TYR A 114 8.38 2.64 3.18
CA TYR A 114 8.23 3.19 4.52
C TYR A 114 7.33 2.32 5.39
N THR A 115 7.69 2.20 6.67
CA THR A 115 6.92 1.46 7.67
C THR A 115 5.96 2.39 8.42
N THR A 116 5.01 3.02 7.73
CA THR A 116 4.01 3.92 8.36
C THR A 116 2.70 3.21 8.65
N HIS A 117 2.78 2.12 9.41
CA HIS A 117 1.64 1.34 9.85
C HIS A 117 1.57 1.38 11.40
N ASN A 118 0.90 0.40 12.02
CA ASN A 118 0.96 0.19 13.46
C ASN A 118 2.26 -0.53 13.87
N PRO A 119 2.79 -0.27 15.08
CA PRO A 119 2.30 0.66 16.11
C PRO A 119 2.60 2.14 15.79
N THR A 120 1.82 3.06 16.37
CA THR A 120 2.00 4.50 16.19
C THR A 120 3.25 5.03 16.93
N PRO A 121 3.80 6.21 16.54
CA PRO A 121 5.01 6.75 17.15
C PRO A 121 4.86 7.02 18.65
N THR A 122 5.97 7.01 19.38
CA THR A 122 5.99 7.39 20.81
C THR A 122 5.77 8.90 21.00
N ASP A 123 5.30 9.29 22.19
CA ASP A 123 5.19 10.71 22.57
C ASP A 123 6.51 11.47 22.40
N ALA A 124 7.65 10.80 22.64
CA ALA A 124 8.97 11.39 22.42
C ALA A 124 9.24 11.76 20.96
N TYR A 125 8.70 11.00 20.00
CA TYR A 125 8.75 11.35 18.58
C TYR A 125 7.74 12.46 18.25
N LEU A 126 6.51 12.34 18.74
CA LEU A 126 5.46 13.34 18.52
C LEU A 126 5.87 14.74 19.03
N ASN A 127 6.60 14.80 20.15
CA ASN A 127 7.09 16.05 20.73
C ASN A 127 8.21 16.72 19.90
N LYS A 128 8.89 15.98 19.01
CA LYS A 128 9.87 16.55 18.07
C LYS A 128 9.20 17.20 16.85
N ILE A 129 7.94 16.86 16.59
CA ILE A 129 7.19 17.41 15.47
C ILE A 129 6.55 18.71 15.93
N THR A 130 7.36 19.77 15.91
CA THR A 130 6.95 21.13 16.29
C THR A 130 6.20 21.87 15.16
N GLU A 131 5.97 21.22 14.01
CA GLU A 131 5.64 21.90 12.76
C GLU A 131 4.47 21.29 11.96
N ILE A 132 3.46 20.70 12.61
CA ILE A 132 2.20 20.43 11.88
C ILE A 132 1.25 21.61 12.12
N PRO A 133 0.91 22.40 11.09
CA PRO A 133 0.02 23.54 11.23
C PRO A 133 -1.32 23.15 11.89
N PRO A 134 -1.89 24.01 12.75
CA PRO A 134 -3.23 23.84 13.28
C PRO A 134 -4.23 23.57 12.14
N GLY A 135 -5.06 22.52 12.27
CA GLY A 135 -6.02 22.09 11.24
C GLY A 135 -5.55 20.95 10.32
N ARG A 136 -4.26 20.57 10.34
CA ARG A 136 -3.77 19.32 9.71
C ARG A 136 -3.60 18.16 10.70
N LEU A 137 -3.59 18.49 11.98
CA LEU A 137 -3.70 17.52 13.06
C LEU A 137 -5.18 17.27 13.31
N GLY A 138 -5.60 16.00 13.26
CA GLY A 138 -6.84 15.60 13.92
C GLY A 138 -6.82 15.97 15.41
N PRO A 139 -7.92 15.76 16.16
CA PRO A 139 -7.97 16.09 17.59
C PRO A 139 -6.71 15.61 18.34
N LEU A 140 -6.21 16.42 19.28
CA LEU A 140 -4.88 16.27 19.93
C LEU A 140 -4.63 14.89 20.59
N ASN A 141 -5.69 14.12 20.83
CA ASN A 141 -5.69 12.77 21.41
C ASN A 141 -6.29 11.70 20.46
N SER A 142 -6.12 11.86 19.15
CA SER A 142 -6.66 10.94 18.15
C SER A 142 -5.56 10.10 17.50
N PRO A 143 -5.82 8.82 17.15
CA PRO A 143 -4.92 8.01 16.34
C PRO A 143 -4.53 8.63 14.98
N ARG A 144 -5.24 9.67 14.55
CA ARG A 144 -4.98 10.43 13.34
C ARG A 144 -3.83 11.41 13.49
N LYS A 145 -3.63 11.99 14.68
CA LYS A 145 -2.45 12.80 15.00
C LYS A 145 -1.17 11.98 14.80
N ASP A 146 -1.18 10.77 15.34
CA ASP A 146 -0.05 9.84 15.23
C ASP A 146 0.27 9.49 13.78
N VAL A 147 -0.74 9.23 12.95
CA VAL A 147 -0.55 8.99 11.52
C VAL A 147 -0.04 10.24 10.82
N ALA A 148 -0.60 11.43 11.10
CA ALA A 148 -0.13 12.67 10.49
C ALA A 148 1.35 12.91 10.78
N ALA A 149 1.81 12.59 11.99
CA ALA A 149 3.22 12.60 12.36
C ALA A 149 4.07 11.62 11.51
N MET A 150 3.60 10.38 11.32
CA MET A 150 4.28 9.42 10.46
C MET A 150 4.36 9.89 9.00
N ILE A 151 3.27 10.45 8.48
CA ILE A 151 3.22 10.97 7.11
C ILE A 151 4.13 12.18 6.95
N ASN A 152 4.24 13.06 7.95
CA ASN A 152 5.18 14.18 7.93
C ASN A 152 6.65 13.69 7.86
N ALA A 153 6.98 12.61 8.56
CA ALA A 153 8.29 11.97 8.47
C ALA A 153 8.58 11.45 7.06
N VAL A 154 7.59 10.81 6.43
CA VAL A 154 7.68 10.35 5.04
C VAL A 154 7.87 11.53 4.09
N ASP A 155 7.07 12.60 4.21
CA ASP A 155 7.17 13.79 3.37
C ASP A 155 8.55 14.44 3.47
N THR A 156 9.03 14.64 4.70
CA THR A 156 10.38 15.15 4.99
C THR A 156 11.46 14.23 4.40
N GLY A 157 11.29 12.91 4.54
CA GLY A 157 12.23 11.92 4.06
C GLY A 157 12.32 11.86 2.54
N VAL A 158 11.18 11.92 1.86
CA VAL A 158 11.11 12.06 0.39
C VAL A 158 11.83 13.34 -0.06
N GLY A 159 11.64 14.45 0.65
CA GLY A 159 12.38 15.70 0.42
C GLY A 159 13.90 15.51 0.48
N LYS A 160 14.40 14.90 1.56
CA LYS A 160 15.83 14.58 1.73
C LYS A 160 16.38 13.69 0.60
N ILE A 161 15.62 12.67 0.19
CA ILE A 161 15.99 11.79 -0.93
C ILE A 161 16.11 12.57 -2.23
N ILE A 162 15.10 13.40 -2.55
CA ILE A 162 15.09 14.24 -3.76
C ILE A 162 16.28 15.20 -3.75
N ASP A 163 16.55 15.84 -2.62
CA ASP A 163 17.66 16.80 -2.51
C ASP A 163 19.02 16.10 -2.64
N SER A 164 19.19 14.91 -2.08
CA SER A 164 20.38 14.10 -2.27
C SER A 164 20.58 13.73 -3.76
N LEU A 165 19.51 13.31 -4.46
CA LEU A 165 19.55 13.04 -5.90
C LEU A 165 19.93 14.28 -6.72
N LYS A 166 19.44 15.47 -6.33
CA LYS A 166 19.80 16.74 -6.99
C LYS A 166 21.26 17.10 -6.75
N GLN A 167 21.74 17.00 -5.50
CA GLN A 167 23.13 17.29 -5.13
C GLN A 167 24.12 16.38 -5.85
N LYS A 168 23.78 15.09 -6.01
CA LYS A 168 24.56 14.13 -6.82
C LYS A 168 24.41 14.29 -8.33
N GLY A 169 23.57 15.21 -8.79
CA GLY A 169 23.29 15.43 -10.22
C GLY A 169 22.46 14.33 -10.89
N LEU A 170 21.99 13.33 -10.14
CA LEU A 170 21.22 12.20 -10.64
C LEU A 170 19.79 12.58 -11.04
N TRP A 171 19.22 13.60 -10.37
CA TRP A 171 17.83 14.04 -10.57
C TRP A 171 17.46 14.33 -12.04
N LYS A 172 18.44 14.77 -12.85
CA LYS A 172 18.27 15.09 -14.28
C LYS A 172 17.82 13.87 -15.11
N ASN A 173 18.11 12.67 -14.63
CA ASN A 173 17.77 11.40 -15.25
C ASN A 173 17.07 10.44 -14.26
N THR A 174 16.25 11.00 -13.37
CA THR A 174 15.45 10.22 -12.42
C THR A 174 13.98 10.20 -12.84
N VAL A 175 13.37 9.03 -12.64
CA VAL A 175 11.91 8.85 -12.56
C VAL A 175 11.61 8.44 -11.12
N LEU A 176 10.73 9.18 -10.45
CA LEU A 176 10.29 8.93 -9.08
C LEU A 176 8.79 8.64 -9.09
N LEU A 177 8.42 7.47 -8.60
CA LEU A 177 7.04 7.10 -8.29
C LEU A 177 6.86 7.11 -6.78
N PHE A 178 5.89 7.90 -6.31
CA PHE A 178 5.40 7.85 -4.94
C PHE A 178 3.98 7.29 -4.96
N THR A 179 3.72 6.23 -4.19
CA THR A 179 2.43 5.55 -4.19
C THR A 179 2.10 4.95 -2.83
N SER A 180 0.81 4.84 -2.50
CA SER A 180 0.36 3.95 -1.43
C SER A 180 0.16 2.52 -1.95
N ASP A 181 0.14 1.55 -1.04
CA ASP A 181 -0.15 0.15 -1.32
C ASP A 181 -1.67 -0.14 -1.30
N HIS A 182 -2.41 0.54 -0.42
CA HIS A 182 -3.86 0.46 -0.31
C HIS A 182 -4.47 1.74 0.26
N GLY A 183 -5.80 1.77 0.37
CA GLY A 183 -6.57 2.82 1.02
C GLY A 183 -6.37 2.88 2.53
N GLY A 184 -6.80 3.97 3.17
CA GLY A 184 -6.69 4.20 4.59
C GLY A 184 -7.66 3.37 5.44
N HIS A 185 -7.28 3.11 6.70
CA HIS A 185 -8.16 2.51 7.71
C HIS A 185 -8.98 3.58 8.45
N ARG A 186 -10.31 3.42 8.56
CA ARG A 186 -11.25 4.44 9.10
C ARG A 186 -10.88 5.10 10.43
N ARG A 187 -10.19 4.35 11.31
CA ARG A 187 -9.89 4.82 12.67
C ARG A 187 -8.71 5.79 12.74
N LYS A 188 -7.83 5.80 11.73
CA LYS A 188 -6.55 6.53 11.77
C LYS A 188 -6.28 7.33 10.51
N ASN A 189 -6.72 6.83 9.37
CA ASN A 189 -6.54 7.42 8.06
C ASN A 189 -7.91 7.88 7.53
N ASN A 190 -7.92 8.53 6.36
CA ASN A 190 -9.15 8.99 5.75
C ASN A 190 -9.08 8.83 4.23
N ASN A 191 -10.19 8.40 3.62
CA ASN A 191 -10.33 8.21 2.17
C ASN A 191 -11.37 9.16 1.55
N TRP A 192 -11.91 10.08 2.34
CA TRP A 192 -12.97 10.99 1.91
C TRP A 192 -12.54 11.77 0.67
N PRO A 193 -13.43 11.96 -0.31
CA PRO A 193 -14.86 11.57 -0.31
C PRO A 193 -15.13 10.14 -0.80
N LEU A 194 -14.12 9.31 -1.06
CA LEU A 194 -14.32 7.98 -1.62
C LEU A 194 -14.98 7.01 -0.62
N ARG A 195 -15.79 6.10 -1.14
CA ARG A 195 -16.46 5.05 -0.36
C ARG A 195 -15.46 3.99 0.11
N GLY A 196 -15.64 3.53 1.34
CA GLY A 196 -14.94 2.38 1.88
C GLY A 196 -13.53 2.65 2.40
N THR A 197 -12.88 1.57 2.85
CA THR A 197 -11.55 1.59 3.47
C THR A 197 -10.67 0.44 3.01
N THR A 198 -9.43 0.38 3.52
CA THR A 198 -8.64 -0.87 3.44
C THR A 198 -9.49 -2.09 3.80
N HIS A 199 -9.19 -3.22 3.15
CA HIS A 199 -9.97 -4.46 3.14
C HIS A 199 -11.36 -4.37 2.47
N THR A 200 -11.62 -3.33 1.68
CA THR A 200 -12.78 -3.27 0.78
C THR A 200 -12.32 -3.03 -0.65
N TYR A 201 -13.16 -3.42 -1.61
CA TYR A 201 -12.92 -3.17 -3.04
C TYR A 201 -13.62 -1.89 -3.53
N PHE A 202 -14.19 -1.07 -2.64
CA PHE A 202 -14.68 0.28 -2.97
C PHE A 202 -13.51 1.23 -3.26
N GLU A 203 -13.75 2.33 -3.96
CA GLU A 203 -12.69 3.24 -4.42
C GLU A 203 -11.78 3.71 -3.27
N GLY A 204 -12.30 3.96 -2.08
CA GLY A 204 -11.52 4.35 -0.90
C GLY A 204 -10.61 3.25 -0.35
N GLY A 205 -10.80 1.99 -0.74
CA GLY A 205 -9.92 0.87 -0.38
C GLY A 205 -8.81 0.59 -1.41
N ILE A 206 -9.06 0.87 -2.69
CA ILE A 206 -8.20 0.42 -3.80
C ILE A 206 -7.65 1.56 -4.69
N ARG A 207 -8.28 2.73 -4.69
CA ARG A 207 -7.79 3.91 -5.42
C ARG A 207 -6.74 4.63 -4.59
N GLY A 208 -5.51 4.13 -4.68
CA GLY A 208 -4.37 4.67 -3.95
C GLY A 208 -3.89 6.03 -4.44
N LEU A 209 -3.10 6.71 -3.59
CA LEU A 209 -2.34 7.89 -4.00
C LEU A 209 -1.26 7.45 -4.98
N GLY A 210 -1.08 8.18 -6.08
CA GLY A 210 -0.02 7.94 -7.05
C GLY A 210 0.50 9.26 -7.62
N ILE A 211 1.80 9.50 -7.47
CA ILE A 211 2.50 10.69 -7.99
C ILE A 211 3.72 10.21 -8.77
N LEU A 212 3.78 10.56 -10.05
CA LEU A 212 4.96 10.35 -10.88
C LEU A 212 5.64 11.71 -11.11
N THR A 213 6.92 11.81 -10.79
CA THR A 213 7.73 13.02 -10.94
C THR A 213 9.18 12.69 -11.31
N GLY A 214 9.99 13.70 -11.56
CA GLY A 214 11.36 13.58 -12.02
C GLY A 214 11.70 14.54 -13.15
N SER A 215 12.98 14.76 -13.43
CA SER A 215 13.35 15.63 -14.55
C SER A 215 13.00 15.04 -15.91
N VAL A 216 12.96 13.70 -16.02
CA VAL A 216 12.61 13.01 -17.26
C VAL A 216 11.12 13.22 -17.60
N THR A 217 10.26 13.23 -16.59
CA THR A 217 8.81 13.47 -16.76
C THR A 217 8.52 14.95 -17.07
N ASN A 218 9.28 15.89 -16.52
CA ASN A 218 9.11 17.33 -16.78
C ASN A 218 9.43 17.76 -18.23
N LYS A 219 10.20 16.96 -18.98
CA LYS A 219 10.40 17.17 -20.42
C LYS A 219 9.13 16.91 -21.21
N ALA A 220 8.22 16.11 -20.68
CA ALA A 220 6.91 15.83 -21.24
C ALA A 220 5.92 16.90 -20.74
N LYS A 221 6.08 18.13 -21.26
CA LYS A 221 5.34 19.34 -20.86
C LYS A 221 3.80 19.25 -20.95
N SER A 222 3.24 18.16 -21.50
CA SER A 222 1.81 18.00 -21.78
C SER A 222 0.97 17.54 -20.58
N CYS A 223 1.58 17.07 -19.48
CA CYS A 223 0.85 16.36 -18.41
C CYS A 223 1.07 16.88 -17.00
N THR A 224 1.43 18.15 -16.83
CA THR A 224 1.52 18.75 -15.49
C THR A 224 0.11 18.88 -14.90
N GLY A 225 -0.22 18.06 -13.90
CA GLY A 225 -1.53 18.07 -13.23
C GLY A 225 -2.08 16.67 -12.97
N SER A 226 -3.37 16.47 -13.28
CA SER A 226 -4.07 15.19 -13.09
C SER A 226 -4.18 14.42 -14.41
N ASN A 227 -3.91 13.11 -14.37
CA ASN A 227 -4.13 12.18 -15.49
C ASN A 227 -5.22 11.17 -15.08
N SER A 228 -6.37 11.22 -15.76
CA SER A 228 -7.55 10.40 -15.45
C SER A 228 -7.61 9.07 -16.23
N GLN A 229 -6.55 8.71 -16.96
CA GLN A 229 -6.46 7.41 -17.61
C GLN A 229 -6.37 6.26 -16.58
N LEU A 230 -6.71 5.05 -17.03
CA LEU A 230 -6.70 3.87 -16.17
C LEU A 230 -5.29 3.29 -16.04
N TYR A 231 -4.79 3.20 -14.81
CA TYR A 231 -3.50 2.60 -14.48
C TYR A 231 -3.65 1.66 -13.28
N HIS A 232 -2.75 0.70 -13.14
CA HIS A 232 -2.71 -0.22 -12.01
C HIS A 232 -1.28 -0.41 -11.51
N MET A 233 -1.11 -0.77 -10.23
CA MET A 233 0.21 -0.99 -9.62
C MET A 233 1.06 -2.01 -10.41
N THR A 234 0.41 -3.00 -11.02
CA THR A 234 1.10 -4.02 -11.83
C THR A 234 1.78 -3.43 -13.07
N ASP A 235 1.32 -2.30 -13.61
CA ASP A 235 1.88 -1.67 -14.82
C ASP A 235 3.32 -1.15 -14.62
N TRP A 236 3.69 -0.84 -13.37
CA TRP A 236 5.03 -0.35 -13.05
C TRP A 236 6.12 -1.39 -13.29
N TYR A 237 5.79 -2.69 -13.19
CA TYR A 237 6.72 -3.77 -13.50
C TYR A 237 7.22 -3.66 -14.95
N LYS A 238 6.31 -3.66 -15.93
CA LYS A 238 6.67 -3.58 -17.35
C LYS A 238 7.21 -2.22 -17.74
N THR A 239 6.63 -1.15 -17.19
CA THR A 239 7.06 0.23 -17.44
C THR A 239 8.51 0.45 -17.01
N PHE A 240 8.88 0.10 -15.77
CA PHE A 240 10.25 0.31 -15.28
C PHE A 240 11.29 -0.58 -15.95
N LEU A 241 10.94 -1.83 -16.24
CA LEU A 241 11.83 -2.72 -16.97
C LEU A 241 12.05 -2.26 -18.42
N THR A 242 11.00 -1.75 -19.08
CA THR A 242 11.13 -1.14 -20.42
C THR A 242 12.03 0.10 -20.37
N LEU A 243 11.88 0.97 -19.36
CA LEU A 243 12.78 2.11 -19.14
C LEU A 243 14.22 1.69 -18.85
N ALA A 244 14.42 0.54 -18.21
CA ALA A 244 15.73 -0.07 -18.01
C ALA A 244 16.29 -0.75 -19.29
N GLY A 245 15.55 -0.74 -20.40
CA GLY A 245 15.95 -1.36 -21.66
C GLY A 245 15.79 -2.89 -21.69
N ALA A 246 15.04 -3.47 -20.75
CA ALA A 246 14.71 -4.89 -20.78
C ALA A 246 13.56 -5.17 -21.75
N THR A 247 13.59 -6.35 -22.38
CA THR A 247 12.47 -6.86 -23.17
C THR A 247 11.67 -7.83 -22.33
N ILE A 248 10.36 -7.62 -22.21
CA ILE A 248 9.46 -8.49 -21.45
C ILE A 248 8.45 -9.12 -22.40
N GLY A 249 8.22 -10.41 -22.21
CA GLY A 249 7.15 -11.13 -22.91
C GLY A 249 5.75 -10.59 -22.60
N SER A 250 4.77 -11.20 -23.26
CA SER A 250 3.35 -10.89 -23.06
C SER A 250 2.72 -11.58 -21.86
N ASP A 251 3.42 -12.50 -21.20
CA ASP A 251 2.90 -13.34 -20.10
C ASP A 251 2.91 -12.61 -18.74
N THR A 252 2.24 -11.45 -18.69
CA THR A 252 2.12 -10.61 -17.49
C THR A 252 0.82 -9.81 -17.53
N ASP A 253 0.22 -9.49 -16.38
CA ASP A 253 -0.91 -8.54 -16.27
C ASP A 253 -0.49 -7.05 -16.34
N SER A 254 0.76 -6.78 -16.71
CA SER A 254 1.40 -5.48 -16.74
C SER A 254 1.41 -4.88 -18.15
N TYR A 255 1.04 -3.60 -18.26
CA TYR A 255 1.20 -2.82 -19.49
C TYR A 255 2.38 -1.84 -19.37
N ASP A 256 3.06 -1.57 -20.48
CA ASP A 256 3.92 -0.39 -20.56
C ASP A 256 3.05 0.85 -20.71
N ILE A 257 3.03 1.68 -19.67
CA ILE A 257 2.20 2.88 -19.61
C ILE A 257 3.02 4.16 -19.78
N TRP A 258 4.32 4.07 -20.07
CA TRP A 258 5.22 5.23 -20.06
C TRP A 258 4.75 6.36 -20.99
N THR A 259 4.41 6.03 -22.24
CA THR A 259 3.89 6.99 -23.22
C THR A 259 2.55 7.58 -22.79
N SER A 260 1.67 6.78 -22.18
CA SER A 260 0.38 7.25 -21.66
C SER A 260 0.56 8.28 -20.54
N VAL A 261 1.46 7.98 -19.60
CA VAL A 261 1.71 8.84 -18.45
C VAL A 261 2.43 10.13 -18.85
N CYS A 262 3.47 10.05 -19.68
CA CYS A 262 4.25 11.22 -20.07
C CYS A 262 3.58 12.08 -21.15
N SER A 263 2.87 11.48 -22.09
CA SER A 263 2.32 12.21 -23.25
C SER A 263 0.80 12.41 -23.21
N CYS A 264 0.13 12.04 -22.10
CA CYS A 264 -1.32 12.20 -21.92
C CYS A 264 -2.13 11.52 -23.03
N THR A 265 -1.60 10.41 -23.52
CA THR A 265 -2.29 9.57 -24.51
C THR A 265 -3.20 8.59 -23.78
N LYS A 266 -4.02 7.85 -24.53
CA LYS A 266 -4.91 6.85 -23.94
C LYS A 266 -4.08 5.73 -23.32
N SER A 267 -4.42 5.33 -22.09
CA SER A 267 -3.79 4.17 -21.47
C SER A 267 -4.11 2.91 -22.28
N PRO A 268 -3.13 2.00 -22.47
CA PRO A 268 -3.39 0.68 -23.04
C PRO A 268 -4.30 -0.17 -22.15
N ARG A 269 -4.33 0.07 -20.83
CA ARG A 269 -5.17 -0.66 -19.89
C ARG A 269 -6.65 -0.29 -20.07
N LYS A 270 -7.49 -1.32 -20.25
CA LYS A 270 -8.95 -1.20 -20.38
C LYS A 270 -9.70 -1.81 -19.21
N GLU A 271 -9.06 -2.71 -18.47
CA GLU A 271 -9.68 -3.42 -17.37
C GLU A 271 -8.72 -3.65 -16.20
N ILE A 272 -9.30 -3.84 -15.02
CA ILE A 272 -8.62 -4.25 -13.80
C ILE A 272 -9.51 -5.27 -13.09
N LEU A 273 -9.01 -6.50 -12.95
CA LEU A 273 -9.56 -7.46 -12.00
C LEU A 273 -9.04 -7.10 -10.60
N HIS A 274 -9.92 -6.62 -9.72
CA HIS A 274 -9.56 -6.28 -8.35
C HIS A 274 -9.57 -7.50 -7.44
N SER A 275 -10.51 -8.43 -7.65
CA SER A 275 -10.64 -9.64 -6.84
C SER A 275 -11.42 -10.74 -7.51
N LEU A 276 -11.10 -11.98 -7.12
CA LEU A 276 -11.84 -13.20 -7.43
C LEU A 276 -11.65 -14.18 -6.28
N ASN A 277 -12.65 -14.30 -5.41
CA ASN A 277 -12.56 -15.00 -4.14
C ASN A 277 -13.59 -16.16 -4.08
N PRO A 278 -13.38 -17.27 -4.80
CA PRO A 278 -14.31 -18.40 -4.82
C PRO A 278 -14.39 -19.16 -3.49
N GLU A 279 -13.44 -18.94 -2.58
CA GLU A 279 -13.43 -19.53 -1.23
C GLU A 279 -14.35 -18.79 -0.24
N MET A 280 -14.79 -17.58 -0.57
CA MET A 280 -15.69 -16.81 0.30
C MET A 280 -17.13 -17.34 0.20
N PRO A 281 -17.93 -17.23 1.29
CA PRO A 281 -19.34 -17.59 1.25
C PRO A 281 -20.06 -16.86 0.12
N ARG A 282 -20.81 -17.65 -0.67
CA ARG A 282 -21.60 -17.15 -1.79
C ARG A 282 -22.79 -16.32 -1.28
N LEU A 283 -23.18 -15.32 -2.08
CA LEU A 283 -24.37 -14.49 -1.80
C LEU A 283 -25.34 -14.56 -2.98
N GLY A 284 -26.63 -14.74 -2.71
CA GLY A 284 -27.67 -14.79 -3.74
C GLY A 284 -27.54 -16.01 -4.68
N SER A 285 -28.24 -15.95 -5.81
CA SER A 285 -28.19 -16.96 -6.87
C SER A 285 -27.49 -16.41 -8.11
N PRO A 286 -26.84 -17.24 -8.93
CA PRO A 286 -26.27 -16.79 -10.20
C PRO A 286 -27.33 -16.08 -11.05
N VAL A 287 -27.04 -14.86 -11.49
CA VAL A 287 -27.92 -14.11 -12.41
C VAL A 287 -27.82 -14.69 -13.83
N TYR A 288 -26.63 -15.17 -14.21
CA TYR A 288 -26.35 -15.80 -15.50
C TYR A 288 -25.70 -17.17 -15.30
N PRO A 289 -26.46 -18.28 -15.36
CA PRO A 289 -25.96 -19.60 -14.96
C PRO A 289 -24.84 -20.16 -15.86
N ASP A 290 -24.71 -19.68 -17.09
CA ASP A 290 -23.86 -20.31 -18.12
C ASP A 290 -22.49 -19.62 -18.35
N THR A 291 -22.20 -18.51 -17.66
CA THR A 291 -20.97 -17.71 -17.91
C THR A 291 -20.12 -17.56 -16.65
N PHE A 292 -20.57 -16.75 -15.71
CA PHE A 292 -19.91 -16.50 -14.44
C PHE A 292 -20.93 -16.58 -13.32
N ASP A 293 -20.59 -17.34 -12.29
CA ASP A 293 -21.41 -17.47 -11.11
C ASP A 293 -21.35 -16.19 -10.26
N SER A 294 -22.31 -15.28 -10.48
CA SER A 294 -22.40 -14.00 -9.78
C SER A 294 -22.66 -14.12 -8.27
N SER A 295 -22.82 -15.33 -7.73
CA SER A 295 -22.82 -15.53 -6.27
C SER A 295 -21.41 -15.51 -5.66
N VAL A 296 -20.36 -15.65 -6.48
CA VAL A 296 -18.95 -15.57 -6.08
C VAL A 296 -18.56 -14.12 -5.80
N GLN A 297 -17.81 -13.87 -4.72
CA GLN A 297 -17.24 -12.55 -4.48
C GLN A 297 -16.16 -12.23 -5.52
N ALA A 298 -16.44 -11.29 -6.40
CA ALA A 298 -15.46 -10.76 -7.35
C ALA A 298 -15.70 -9.28 -7.63
N THR A 299 -14.67 -8.58 -8.08
CA THR A 299 -14.76 -7.18 -8.47
C THR A 299 -13.87 -6.90 -9.67
N ILE A 300 -14.45 -6.29 -10.70
CA ILE A 300 -13.74 -5.90 -11.92
C ILE A 300 -14.13 -4.48 -12.31
N ARG A 301 -13.15 -3.72 -12.82
CA ARG A 301 -13.38 -2.47 -13.52
C ARG A 301 -13.11 -2.67 -15.00
N MET A 302 -14.04 -2.24 -15.86
CA MET A 302 -13.89 -2.22 -17.30
C MET A 302 -14.24 -0.82 -17.82
N GLY A 303 -13.23 -0.09 -18.28
CA GLY A 303 -13.34 1.31 -18.66
C GLY A 303 -13.87 2.18 -17.52
N ASP A 304 -15.03 2.77 -17.75
CA ASP A 304 -15.70 3.69 -16.82
C ASP A 304 -16.54 2.94 -15.77
N TYR A 305 -16.85 1.67 -15.97
CA TYR A 305 -17.74 0.90 -15.11
C TYR A 305 -17.00 -0.06 -14.19
N LYS A 306 -17.55 -0.27 -13.00
CA LYS A 306 -17.05 -1.22 -12.01
C LYS A 306 -18.19 -2.11 -11.52
N LEU A 307 -17.96 -3.41 -11.60
CA LEU A 307 -18.92 -4.44 -11.26
C LEU A 307 -18.45 -5.19 -10.01
N PHE A 308 -19.35 -5.34 -9.05
CA PHE A 308 -19.21 -6.24 -7.91
C PHE A 308 -20.16 -7.41 -8.08
N THR A 309 -19.72 -8.59 -7.67
CA THR A 309 -20.54 -9.80 -7.57
C THR A 309 -20.37 -10.45 -6.20
N GLY A 310 -21.35 -11.27 -5.81
CA GLY A 310 -21.39 -11.92 -4.51
C GLY A 310 -21.44 -10.90 -3.38
N ARG A 311 -20.71 -11.18 -2.29
CA ARG A 311 -20.68 -10.31 -1.12
C ARG A 311 -19.87 -9.03 -1.39
N ILE A 312 -20.53 -7.87 -1.41
CA ILE A 312 -19.87 -6.58 -1.69
C ILE A 312 -18.98 -6.06 -0.54
N SER A 313 -19.31 -6.42 0.71
CA SER A 313 -18.42 -6.14 1.83
C SER A 313 -17.16 -6.98 1.68
N GLY A 314 -16.01 -6.32 1.52
CA GLY A 314 -14.71 -6.99 1.37
C GLY A 314 -14.31 -7.83 2.60
N THR A 315 -13.04 -8.16 2.75
CA THR A 315 -12.56 -9.13 3.75
C THR A 315 -12.50 -8.62 5.19
N GLY A 316 -13.32 -7.62 5.55
CA GLY A 316 -13.42 -7.07 6.92
C GLY A 316 -13.26 -5.56 7.05
N GLY A 317 -13.26 -4.82 5.93
CA GLY A 317 -13.20 -3.36 5.92
C GLY A 317 -14.56 -2.68 6.11
N PHE A 318 -14.55 -1.37 6.37
CA PHE A 318 -15.77 -0.56 6.44
C PHE A 318 -16.17 -0.12 5.04
N SER A 319 -17.42 -0.36 4.66
CA SER A 319 -17.92 -0.19 3.28
C SER A 319 -18.72 1.10 3.05
N GLY A 320 -18.86 1.93 4.09
CA GLY A 320 -19.53 3.24 4.02
C GLY A 320 -18.54 4.38 3.76
N TRP A 321 -18.99 5.62 3.94
CA TRP A 321 -18.18 6.82 3.75
C TRP A 321 -17.76 7.39 5.10
N VAL A 322 -16.45 7.55 5.32
CA VAL A 322 -15.91 8.02 6.60
C VAL A 322 -15.56 9.50 6.49
N ALA A 323 -16.41 10.35 7.06
CA ALA A 323 -16.17 11.79 7.10
C ALA A 323 -14.87 12.11 7.87
N PRO A 324 -14.09 13.10 7.41
CA PRO A 324 -12.89 13.53 8.10
C PRO A 324 -13.26 14.23 9.42
N ALA A 325 -12.67 13.77 10.52
CA ALA A 325 -12.97 14.24 11.87
C ALA A 325 -12.73 15.75 12.12
N GLU A 326 -11.95 16.42 11.26
CA GLU A 326 -11.68 17.86 11.33
C GLU A 326 -12.84 18.70 10.80
N TYR A 327 -13.78 18.09 10.08
CA TYR A 327 -14.91 18.74 9.41
C TYR A 327 -16.22 18.20 10.02
N PRO A 328 -16.64 18.71 11.19
CA PRO A 328 -17.78 18.19 11.94
C PRO A 328 -19.12 18.34 11.20
N GLU A 329 -19.18 19.19 10.18
CA GLU A 329 -20.33 19.35 9.28
C GLU A 329 -20.53 18.16 8.32
N LEU A 330 -19.50 17.34 8.11
CA LEU A 330 -19.56 16.17 7.25
C LEU A 330 -20.01 14.93 8.04
N VAL A 331 -20.88 14.13 7.44
CA VAL A 331 -21.50 12.98 8.10
C VAL A 331 -20.89 11.68 7.58
N THR A 332 -20.50 10.80 8.51
CA THR A 332 -20.13 9.41 8.16
C THR A 332 -21.39 8.65 7.78
N LEU A 333 -21.40 8.06 6.60
CA LEU A 333 -22.52 7.27 6.09
C LEU A 333 -22.23 5.78 6.32
N GLU A 334 -23.11 5.12 7.06
CA GLU A 334 -23.03 3.68 7.30
C GLU A 334 -23.41 2.89 6.03
N PRO A 335 -22.76 1.75 5.76
CA PRO A 335 -23.15 0.90 4.65
C PRO A 335 -24.51 0.25 4.90
N ASP A 336 -25.28 -0.02 3.84
CA ASP A 336 -26.43 -0.91 3.94
C ASP A 336 -25.93 -2.35 4.12
N LEU A 337 -26.20 -2.93 5.29
CA LEU A 337 -25.82 -4.30 5.63
C LEU A 337 -26.90 -5.32 5.27
N ASN A 338 -28.09 -4.88 4.87
CA ASN A 338 -29.24 -5.72 4.59
C ASN A 338 -29.50 -5.90 3.10
N ASP A 339 -28.69 -5.30 2.23
CA ASP A 339 -28.82 -5.43 0.79
C ASP A 339 -28.66 -6.91 0.36
N PRO A 340 -29.72 -7.56 -0.16
CA PRO A 340 -29.67 -8.96 -0.56
C PRO A 340 -29.01 -9.13 -1.95
N SER A 341 -28.73 -8.04 -2.66
CA SER A 341 -28.26 -8.04 -4.04
C SER A 341 -26.83 -8.56 -4.12
N ASN A 342 -26.62 -9.52 -5.02
CA ASN A 342 -25.31 -10.10 -5.29
C ASN A 342 -24.65 -9.55 -6.56
N VAL A 343 -25.20 -8.47 -7.13
CA VAL A 343 -24.64 -7.76 -8.28
C VAL A 343 -24.81 -6.26 -8.03
N HIS A 344 -23.73 -5.50 -8.22
CA HIS A 344 -23.73 -4.03 -8.10
C HIS A 344 -22.87 -3.45 -9.23
N LEU A 345 -23.34 -2.39 -9.87
CA LEU A 345 -22.69 -1.75 -11.01
C LEU A 345 -22.59 -0.24 -10.77
N TYR A 346 -21.37 0.30 -10.82
CA TYR A 346 -21.13 1.74 -10.66
C TYR A 346 -20.44 2.33 -11.89
N ASP A 347 -20.88 3.51 -12.32
CA ASP A 347 -20.17 4.34 -13.30
C ASP A 347 -19.12 5.19 -12.56
N ILE A 348 -17.89 4.71 -12.46
CA ILE A 348 -16.80 5.36 -11.70
C ILE A 348 -16.39 6.71 -12.30
N LYS A 349 -16.67 6.95 -13.58
CA LYS A 349 -16.33 8.23 -14.21
C LYS A 349 -17.28 9.33 -13.76
N ASN A 350 -18.57 9.04 -13.73
CA ASN A 350 -19.61 10.03 -13.39
C ASN A 350 -20.02 9.97 -11.91
N ASP A 351 -19.81 8.84 -11.25
CA ASP A 351 -20.04 8.59 -9.83
C ASP A 351 -18.80 7.92 -9.18
N PRO A 352 -17.68 8.66 -9.03
CA PRO A 352 -16.45 8.14 -8.44
C PRO A 352 -16.58 7.81 -6.95
N LEU A 353 -17.72 8.14 -6.34
CA LEU A 353 -17.98 7.90 -4.92
C LEU A 353 -18.85 6.66 -4.72
N GLU A 354 -19.33 6.01 -5.78
CA GLU A 354 -20.13 4.78 -5.72
C GLU A 354 -21.44 4.97 -4.91
N ASN A 355 -22.14 6.08 -5.15
CA ASN A 355 -23.42 6.43 -4.54
C ASN A 355 -24.61 5.72 -5.17
N TYR A 356 -24.58 5.51 -6.50
CA TYR A 356 -25.73 5.07 -7.28
C TYR A 356 -25.43 3.74 -7.96
N ASP A 357 -26.05 2.68 -7.45
CA ASP A 357 -26.01 1.37 -8.10
C ASP A 357 -26.91 1.35 -9.35
N LEU A 358 -26.35 0.89 -10.47
CA LEU A 358 -26.97 0.78 -11.79
C LEU A 358 -27.32 -0.68 -12.15
N SER A 359 -27.23 -1.61 -11.20
CA SER A 359 -27.46 -3.04 -11.44
C SER A 359 -28.93 -3.44 -11.62
N ALA A 360 -29.84 -2.60 -11.14
CA ALA A 360 -31.30 -2.84 -11.07
C ALA A 360 -32.00 -2.90 -12.44
#